data_AF-A0A7C6DFE2-F1
#
_entry.id   AF-A0A7C6DFE2-F1
#
_cell.length_a   1.000
_cell.length_b   1.000
_cell.length_c   1.000
_cell.angle_alpha   90.00
_cell.angle_beta   90.00
_cell.angle_gamma   90.00
#
_symmetry.space_group_name_H-M   'P 1'
#
loop_
_entity.id
_entity.type
_entity.pdbx_description
1 polymer ?
#
loop_
_entity_poly.entity_id
_entity_poly.type
_entity_poly.pdbx_seq_one_letter_code
_entity_poly.pdbx_strand_id
1 'polypeptide(L)'
;MITKTRNIPDGKALLKTLPYEPYLEAERLYYPITSGRCPEGSASVKVGEKVYVGQIIGARRSGFFDQNIHSTVSGTVVGFEMRTLSSGKKVECIVVVGLLSGRLLGPTFYMGTAGAIASLIVMGTLKQLKVFGMTLVSLIGSISHQIGQIVAGIFVIGATEVFYYLPIMLPIGVVSGIIIGLIAEKFMVTMKNNERTIE
;
A
#
# COMPACT_ATOMS: atom_id res chain seq x y z
N MET A 1 55.85 3.04 8.76
CA MET A 1 55.61 4.49 8.57
C MET A 1 54.24 4.65 7.95
N ILE A 2 53.25 5.20 8.68
CA ILE A 2 51.89 5.40 8.13
C ILE A 2 51.90 6.77 7.45
N THR A 3 51.95 6.78 6.12
CA THR A 3 51.93 8.02 5.32
C THR A 3 50.58 8.70 5.52
N LYS A 4 50.58 9.91 6.11
CA LYS A 4 49.36 10.71 6.28
C LYS A 4 48.85 11.13 4.90
N THR A 5 47.74 10.54 4.47
CA THR A 5 47.02 10.95 3.25
C THR A 5 46.51 12.38 3.41
N ARG A 6 47.12 13.32 2.67
CA ARG A 6 46.85 14.76 2.78
C ARG A 6 45.61 15.19 1.99
N ASN A 7 45.12 14.34 1.10
CA ASN A 7 43.99 14.64 0.22
C ASN A 7 43.04 13.44 0.19
N ILE A 8 41.89 13.57 0.85
CA ILE A 8 40.83 12.57 0.81
C ILE A 8 39.91 13.01 -0.33
N PRO A 9 39.84 12.28 -1.46
CA PRO A 9 38.98 12.67 -2.57
C PRO A 9 37.52 12.66 -2.12
N ASP A 10 36.86 13.83 -2.18
CA ASP A 10 35.46 13.98 -1.76
C ASP A 10 34.53 13.44 -2.87
N GLY A 11 34.30 12.13 -2.86
CA GLY A 11 33.43 11.42 -3.82
C GLY A 11 31.94 11.78 -3.71
N LYS A 12 31.55 12.70 -2.83
CA LYS A 12 30.15 13.13 -2.63
C LYS A 12 29.51 13.71 -3.89
N ALA A 13 30.29 14.38 -4.75
CA ALA A 13 29.77 14.92 -6.00
C ALA A 13 29.30 13.81 -6.95
N LEU A 14 30.04 12.70 -7.02
CA LEU A 14 29.73 11.52 -7.84
C LEU A 14 28.54 10.73 -7.29
N LEU A 15 28.36 10.69 -5.96
CA LEU A 15 27.23 10.01 -5.33
C LEU A 15 25.87 10.66 -5.65
N LYS A 16 25.86 11.97 -5.99
CA LYS A 16 24.63 12.68 -6.36
C LYS A 16 24.11 12.30 -7.75
N THR A 17 24.98 11.82 -8.63
CA THR A 17 24.66 11.50 -10.03
C THR A 17 24.36 10.03 -10.26
N LEU A 18 24.54 9.17 -9.25
CA LEU A 18 24.26 7.75 -9.39
C LEU A 18 22.75 7.51 -9.53
N PRO A 19 22.33 6.57 -10.39
CA PRO A 19 20.93 6.17 -10.48
C PRO A 19 20.51 5.57 -9.13
N TYR A 20 19.37 6.03 -8.61
CA TYR A 20 18.75 5.46 -7.42
C TYR A 20 17.40 4.87 -7.81
N GLU A 21 17.06 3.75 -7.18
CA GLU A 21 15.75 3.11 -7.37
C GLU A 21 14.86 3.46 -6.16
N PRO A 22 13.73 4.17 -6.36
CA PRO A 22 12.83 4.52 -5.27
C PRO A 22 12.05 3.29 -4.81
N TYR A 23 12.44 2.72 -3.66
CA TYR A 23 11.69 1.63 -3.04
C TYR A 23 10.61 2.19 -2.09
N LEU A 24 9.43 2.49 -2.64
CA LEU A 24 8.34 3.15 -1.91
C LEU A 24 7.41 2.17 -1.17
N GLU A 25 7.40 0.89 -1.56
CA GLU A 25 6.44 -0.11 -1.06
C GLU A 25 7.11 -1.17 -0.17
N ALA A 26 7.55 -0.76 1.02
CA ALA A 26 8.03 -1.72 2.02
C ALA A 26 6.86 -2.39 2.76
N GLU A 27 6.67 -3.70 2.59
CA GLU A 27 5.65 -4.47 3.31
C GLU A 27 5.95 -4.57 4.82
N ARG A 28 7.23 -4.61 5.17
CA ARG A 28 7.72 -4.72 6.56
C ARG A 28 8.86 -3.74 6.80
N LEU A 29 8.85 -3.11 7.96
CA LEU A 29 9.94 -2.26 8.42
C LEU A 29 10.77 -2.98 9.47
N TYR A 30 12.08 -2.95 9.26
CA TYR A 30 13.06 -3.64 10.09
C TYR A 30 13.89 -2.63 10.86
N TYR A 31 13.83 -2.69 12.19
CA TYR A 31 14.62 -1.82 13.06
C TYR A 31 15.70 -2.66 13.77
N PRO A 32 16.98 -2.55 13.39
CA PRO A 32 18.03 -3.35 14.01
C PRO A 32 18.25 -2.94 15.46
N ILE A 33 18.26 -3.91 16.37
CA ILE A 33 18.41 -3.66 17.81
C ILE A 33 19.87 -3.38 18.16
N THR A 34 20.82 -3.91 17.39
CA THR A 34 22.25 -3.64 17.58
C THR A 34 22.85 -2.96 16.35
N SER A 35 24.00 -2.33 16.53
CA SER A 35 24.75 -1.71 15.43
C SER A 35 26.24 -1.96 15.62
N GLY A 36 27.06 -1.67 14.60
CA GLY A 36 28.51 -1.79 14.72
C GLY A 36 29.13 -0.97 15.87
N ARG A 37 28.45 0.09 16.36
CA ARG A 37 28.91 0.95 17.47
C ARG A 37 28.24 0.63 18.82
N CYS A 38 27.10 -0.05 18.80
CA CYS A 38 26.31 -0.40 19.98
C CYS A 38 26.07 -1.91 19.96
N PRO A 39 26.91 -2.71 20.64
CA PRO A 39 26.85 -4.17 20.58
C PRO A 39 25.67 -4.76 21.34
N GLU A 40 25.13 -4.02 22.33
CA GLU A 40 23.98 -4.43 23.13
C GLU A 40 22.76 -3.57 22.77
N GLY A 41 21.58 -4.16 22.88
CA GLY A 41 20.33 -3.44 22.71
C GLY A 41 19.15 -4.25 23.24
N SER A 42 18.08 -3.56 23.60
CA SER A 42 16.87 -4.17 24.15
C SER A 42 15.64 -3.64 23.43
N ALA A 43 14.71 -4.53 23.10
CA ALA A 43 13.38 -4.14 22.65
C ALA A 43 12.50 -3.74 23.83
N SER A 44 11.75 -2.65 23.68
CA SER A 44 10.82 -2.14 24.70
C SER A 44 9.36 -2.57 24.44
N VAL A 45 9.12 -3.26 23.31
CA VAL A 45 7.79 -3.64 22.82
C VAL A 45 7.65 -5.14 22.69
N LYS A 46 6.43 -5.64 22.80
CA LYS A 46 6.11 -7.06 22.65
C LYS A 46 5.50 -7.38 21.28
N VAL A 47 5.58 -8.64 20.88
CA VAL A 47 4.91 -9.13 19.67
C VAL A 47 3.40 -8.95 19.81
N GLY A 48 2.75 -8.38 18.79
CA GLY A 48 1.33 -8.04 18.78
C GLY A 48 0.99 -6.65 19.33
N GLU A 49 1.97 -5.93 19.88
CA GLU A 49 1.76 -4.58 20.40
C GLU A 49 1.61 -3.55 19.25
N LYS A 50 0.68 -2.60 19.42
CA LYS A 50 0.55 -1.47 18.50
C LYS A 50 1.55 -0.38 18.89
N VAL A 51 2.28 0.10 17.90
CA VAL A 51 3.26 1.16 18.03
C VAL A 51 2.84 2.35 17.18
N TYR A 52 3.12 3.56 17.65
CA TYR A 52 2.83 4.80 16.94
C TYR A 52 4.10 5.42 16.34
N VAL A 53 3.95 6.23 15.29
CA VAL A 53 5.05 7.05 14.74
C VAL A 53 5.72 7.83 15.87
N GLY A 54 7.05 7.74 15.95
CA GLY A 54 7.87 8.45 16.94
C GLY A 54 7.94 7.76 18.31
N GLN A 55 7.17 6.70 18.56
CA GLN A 55 7.25 5.93 19.80
C GLN A 55 8.60 5.21 19.91
N ILE A 56 9.17 5.19 21.11
CA ILE A 56 10.38 4.41 21.40
C ILE A 56 10.00 2.93 21.42
N ILE A 57 10.59 2.15 20.52
CA ILE A 57 10.36 0.70 20.38
C ILE A 57 11.53 -0.13 20.90
N GLY A 58 12.66 0.51 21.18
CA GLY A 58 13.82 -0.13 21.78
C GLY A 58 14.93 0.87 22.03
N ALA A 59 16.04 0.41 22.58
CA ALA A 59 17.24 1.20 22.80
C ALA A 59 18.48 0.38 22.48
N ARG A 60 19.46 1.00 21.82
CA ARG A 60 20.80 0.45 21.64
C ARG A 60 21.70 1.01 22.74
N ARG A 61 22.42 0.16 23.43
CA ARG A 61 23.34 0.57 24.48
C ARG A 61 24.78 0.50 23.98
N SER A 62 25.54 1.53 24.31
CA SER A 62 27.00 1.56 24.18
C SER A 62 27.59 1.96 25.53
N GLY A 63 28.90 1.76 25.72
CA GLY A 63 29.54 2.05 27.02
C GLY A 63 29.44 3.50 27.49
N PHE A 64 29.14 4.44 26.58
CA PHE A 64 29.11 5.88 26.86
C PHE A 64 27.76 6.56 26.60
N PHE A 65 26.81 5.90 25.94
CA PHE A 65 25.52 6.50 25.60
C PHE A 65 24.50 5.44 25.19
N ASP A 66 23.23 5.76 25.41
CA ASP A 66 22.08 5.00 24.92
C ASP A 66 21.47 5.71 23.71
N GLN A 67 21.11 4.93 22.69
CA GLN A 67 20.48 5.40 21.47
C GLN A 67 19.09 4.80 21.34
N ASN A 68 18.05 5.61 21.56
CA ASN A 68 16.67 5.19 21.40
C ASN A 68 16.35 4.89 19.93
N ILE A 69 15.59 3.82 19.72
CA ILE A 69 15.03 3.41 18.44
C ILE A 69 13.58 3.88 18.42
N HIS A 70 13.25 4.76 17.48
CA HIS A 70 11.89 5.26 17.30
C HIS A 70 11.23 4.57 16.09
N SER A 71 9.94 4.25 16.20
CA SER A 71 9.17 3.75 15.06
C SER A 71 8.97 4.85 14.02
N THR A 72 9.25 4.57 12.75
CA THR A 72 8.96 5.49 11.63
C THR A 72 7.50 5.43 11.18
N VAL A 73 6.76 4.36 11.52
CA VAL A 73 5.34 4.19 11.14
C VAL A 73 4.47 3.78 12.33
N SER A 74 3.19 4.10 12.25
CA SER A 74 2.18 3.52 13.13
C SER A 74 1.79 2.14 12.61
N GLY A 75 1.87 1.11 13.45
CA GLY A 75 1.69 -0.28 13.03
C GLY A 75 1.65 -1.27 14.18
N THR A 76 1.75 -2.54 13.85
CA THR A 76 1.80 -3.64 14.82
C THR A 76 3.17 -4.33 14.74
N VAL A 77 3.73 -4.65 15.90
CA VAL A 77 4.96 -5.44 16.00
C VAL A 77 4.65 -6.89 15.65
N VAL A 78 5.18 -7.37 14.53
CA VAL A 78 4.92 -8.74 14.04
C VAL A 78 5.85 -9.75 14.69
N GLY A 79 7.08 -9.34 15.02
CA GLY A 79 8.07 -10.25 15.58
C GLY A 79 9.48 -9.67 15.58
N PHE A 80 10.43 -10.52 15.94
CA PHE A 80 11.86 -10.26 15.88
C PHE A 80 12.47 -11.19 14.82
N GLU A 81 13.10 -10.61 13.79
CA GLU A 81 13.72 -11.35 12.69
C GLU A 81 15.21 -11.04 12.61
N MET A 82 16.05 -12.06 12.39
CA MET A 82 17.48 -11.85 12.15
C MET A 82 17.71 -11.38 10.71
N ARG A 83 18.34 -10.21 10.54
CA ARG A 83 18.72 -9.66 9.24
C ARG A 83 20.22 -9.36 9.19
N THR A 84 20.80 -9.50 8.00
CA THR A 84 22.22 -9.20 7.78
C THR A 84 22.37 -7.70 7.52
N LEU A 85 23.15 -7.02 8.36
CA LEU A 85 23.52 -5.62 8.15
C LEU A 85 24.55 -5.50 7.01
N SER A 86 24.74 -4.29 6.50
CA SER A 86 25.80 -3.96 5.52
C SER A 86 27.21 -4.33 5.99
N SER A 87 27.41 -4.50 7.30
CA SER A 87 28.68 -4.97 7.88
C SER A 87 28.86 -6.50 7.84
N GLY A 88 27.92 -7.25 7.26
CA GLY A 88 27.94 -8.72 7.20
C GLY A 88 27.55 -9.45 8.49
N LYS A 89 27.24 -8.72 9.58
CA LYS A 89 26.78 -9.30 10.85
C LYS A 89 25.28 -9.55 10.82
N LYS A 90 24.84 -10.71 11.32
CA LYS A 90 23.42 -10.99 11.56
C LYS A 90 22.99 -10.30 12.85
N VAL A 91 21.94 -9.49 12.76
CA VAL A 91 21.40 -8.69 13.87
C VAL A 91 19.89 -8.90 13.96
N GLU A 92 19.41 -9.01 15.19
CA GLU A 92 17.99 -9.07 15.47
C GLU A 92 17.33 -7.72 15.17
N CYS A 93 16.25 -7.76 14.39
CA CYS A 93 15.49 -6.59 13.99
C CYS A 93 14.05 -6.70 14.48
N ILE A 94 13.55 -5.61 15.07
CA ILE A 94 12.13 -5.44 15.37
C ILE A 94 11.40 -5.29 14.04
N VAL A 95 10.37 -6.09 13.81
CA VAL A 95 9.55 -6.05 12.60
C VAL A 95 8.24 -5.34 12.90
N VAL A 96 8.01 -4.21 12.24
CA VAL A 96 6.76 -3.46 12.33
C VAL A 96 6.07 -3.48 10.97
N VAL A 97 4.78 -3.78 10.98
CA VAL A 97 3.90 -3.67 9.81
C VAL A 97 2.90 -2.56 10.06
N GLY A 98 2.92 -1.53 9.22
CA GLY A 98 1.96 -0.44 9.25
C GLY A 98 0.76 -0.72 8.34
N LEU A 99 -0.42 -0.25 8.74
CA LEU A 99 -1.61 -0.27 7.86
C LEU A 99 -1.37 0.57 6.58
N LEU A 100 -0.59 1.65 6.73
CA LEU A 100 -0.19 2.55 5.65
C LEU A 100 1.11 2.12 4.96
N SER A 101 1.71 0.99 5.35
CA SER A 101 2.92 0.45 4.72
C SER A 101 2.55 -0.16 3.36
N GLY A 102 2.63 0.66 2.31
CA GLY A 102 2.64 0.25 0.90
C GLY A 102 1.30 -0.18 0.27
N ARG A 103 0.36 -0.79 1.01
CA ARG A 103 -0.86 -1.36 0.42
C ARG A 103 -2.06 -0.40 0.34
N LEU A 104 -2.33 0.36 1.39
CA LEU A 104 -3.63 1.07 1.51
C LEU A 104 -3.64 2.45 0.83
N LEU A 105 -2.48 3.07 0.61
CA LEU A 105 -2.33 4.33 -0.15
C LEU A 105 -1.35 4.15 -1.33
N GLY A 106 -1.19 2.91 -1.81
CA GLY A 106 -0.37 2.61 -2.99
C GLY A 106 -1.11 2.87 -4.31
N PRO A 107 -0.44 2.65 -5.45
CA PRO A 107 -1.02 2.85 -6.78
C PRO A 107 -2.34 2.11 -7.00
N THR A 108 -2.45 0.88 -6.49
CA THR A 108 -3.66 0.06 -6.60
C THR A 108 -4.88 0.69 -5.91
N PHE A 109 -4.67 1.37 -4.78
CA PHE A 109 -5.73 2.10 -4.09
C PHE A 109 -6.23 3.29 -4.91
N TYR A 110 -5.32 4.11 -5.45
CA TYR A 110 -5.68 5.25 -6.30
C TYR A 110 -6.42 4.82 -7.57
N MET A 111 -5.95 3.74 -8.20
CA MET A 111 -6.60 3.17 -9.38
C MET A 111 -8.02 2.67 -9.06
N GLY A 112 -8.18 1.90 -7.98
CA GLY A 112 -9.49 1.35 -7.59
C GLY A 112 -10.49 2.43 -7.17
N THR A 113 -10.04 3.44 -6.42
CA THR A 113 -10.89 4.56 -5.99
C THR A 113 -11.32 5.43 -7.16
N ALA A 114 -10.43 5.73 -8.11
CA ALA A 114 -10.78 6.46 -9.33
C ALA A 114 -11.81 5.70 -10.18
N GLY A 115 -11.62 4.38 -10.35
CA GLY A 115 -12.60 3.53 -11.02
C GLY A 115 -13.96 3.54 -10.31
N ALA A 116 -13.97 3.45 -8.97
CA ALA A 116 -15.20 3.48 -8.18
C ALA A 116 -15.95 4.81 -8.34
N ILE A 117 -15.24 5.94 -8.27
CA ILE A 117 -15.84 7.27 -8.46
C ILE A 117 -16.41 7.42 -9.87
N ALA A 118 -15.65 7.03 -10.90
CA ALA A 118 -16.11 7.09 -12.28
C ALA A 118 -17.40 6.27 -12.49
N SER A 119 -17.42 5.04 -11.99
CA SER A 119 -18.59 4.16 -12.03
C SER A 119 -19.80 4.77 -11.32
N LEU A 120 -19.60 5.34 -10.13
CA LEU A 120 -20.67 5.90 -9.33
C LEU A 120 -21.31 7.13 -9.99
N ILE A 121 -20.51 7.99 -10.64
CA ILE A 121 -21.01 9.13 -11.42
C ILE A 121 -21.86 8.64 -12.61
N VAL A 122 -21.36 7.65 -13.36
CA VAL A 122 -22.06 7.12 -14.53
C VAL A 122 -23.35 6.39 -14.13
N MET A 123 -23.31 5.53 -13.12
CA MET A 123 -24.50 4.84 -12.64
C MET A 123 -25.52 5.82 -12.02
N GLY A 124 -25.05 6.82 -11.27
CA GLY A 124 -25.89 7.85 -10.68
C GLY A 124 -26.65 8.67 -11.73
N THR A 125 -25.96 9.10 -12.79
CA THR A 125 -26.58 9.84 -13.90
C THR A 125 -27.54 8.96 -14.71
N LEU A 126 -27.16 7.72 -15.03
CA LEU A 126 -28.04 6.79 -15.77
C LEU A 126 -29.31 6.44 -15.00
N LYS A 127 -29.22 6.31 -13.67
CA LYS A 127 -30.39 6.02 -12.82
C LYS A 127 -31.40 7.17 -12.80
N GLN A 128 -30.94 8.42 -12.93
CA GLN A 128 -31.83 9.59 -13.00
C GLN A 128 -32.68 9.59 -14.27
N LEU A 129 -32.19 9.00 -15.36
CA LEU A 129 -32.89 8.96 -16.64
C LEU A 129 -34.10 8.01 -16.63
N LYS A 130 -34.22 7.09 -15.66
CA LYS A 130 -35.33 6.12 -15.50
C LYS A 130 -35.67 5.24 -16.73
N VAL A 131 -34.93 5.36 -17.83
CA VAL A 131 -35.14 4.57 -19.06
C VAL A 131 -34.44 3.20 -18.99
N PHE A 132 -33.42 3.08 -18.15
CA PHE A 132 -32.54 1.91 -18.13
C PHE A 132 -32.87 0.95 -16.97
N GLY A 133 -32.93 -0.36 -17.28
CA GLY A 133 -33.06 -1.41 -16.27
C GLY A 133 -31.81 -1.54 -15.39
N MET A 134 -31.96 -2.10 -14.19
CA MET A 134 -30.86 -2.23 -13.21
C MET A 134 -29.65 -3.00 -13.78
N THR A 135 -29.89 -4.05 -14.56
CA THR A 135 -28.84 -4.84 -15.20
C THR A 135 -27.99 -4.03 -16.18
N LEU A 136 -28.62 -3.17 -16.98
CA LEU A 136 -27.91 -2.33 -17.94
C LEU A 136 -27.12 -1.21 -17.25
N VAL A 137 -27.69 -0.60 -16.20
CA VAL A 137 -26.99 0.39 -15.37
C VAL A 137 -25.73 -0.24 -14.73
N SER A 138 -25.83 -1.48 -14.24
CA SER A 138 -24.70 -2.22 -13.67
C SER A 138 -23.63 -2.57 -14.72
N LEU A 139 -24.03 -3.00 -15.91
CA LEU A 139 -23.12 -3.27 -17.02
C LEU A 139 -22.30 -2.02 -17.40
N ILE A 140 -22.97 -0.89 -17.62
CA ILE A 140 -22.29 0.37 -17.99
C ILE A 140 -21.42 0.86 -16.83
N GLY A 141 -21.87 0.68 -15.59
CA GLY A 141 -21.08 0.97 -14.39
C GLY A 141 -19.78 0.15 -14.32
N SER A 142 -19.83 -1.14 -14.67
CA SER A 142 -18.64 -2.01 -14.69
C SER A 142 -17.63 -1.62 -15.77
N ILE A 143 -18.11 -1.26 -16.96
CA ILE A 143 -17.25 -0.75 -18.04
C ILE A 143 -16.59 0.57 -17.61
N SER A 144 -17.37 1.51 -17.08
CA SER A 144 -16.86 2.79 -16.60
C SER A 144 -15.87 2.62 -15.44
N HIS A 145 -16.07 1.64 -14.56
CA HIS A 145 -15.15 1.36 -13.46
C HIS A 145 -13.75 1.01 -13.97
N GLN A 146 -13.68 0.10 -14.95
CA GLN A 146 -12.42 -0.37 -15.51
C GLN A 146 -11.73 0.69 -16.35
N ILE A 147 -12.48 1.49 -17.10
CA ILE A 147 -11.92 2.64 -17.83
C ILE A 147 -11.32 3.64 -16.84
N GLY A 148 -12.05 4.00 -15.78
CA GLY A 148 -11.54 4.90 -14.74
C GLY A 148 -10.29 4.37 -14.05
N GLN A 149 -10.25 3.06 -13.76
CA GLN A 149 -9.10 2.39 -13.17
C GLN A 149 -7.85 2.45 -14.07
N ILE A 150 -8.01 2.21 -15.37
CA ILE A 150 -6.91 2.26 -16.35
C ILE A 150 -6.41 3.68 -16.56
N VAL A 151 -7.32 4.66 -16.71
CA VAL A 151 -6.95 6.07 -16.85
C VAL A 151 -6.14 6.53 -15.64
N ALA A 152 -6.60 6.24 -14.42
CA ALA A 152 -5.84 6.53 -13.20
C ALA A 152 -4.50 5.78 -13.15
N GLY A 153 -4.46 4.52 -13.61
CA GLY A 153 -3.24 3.72 -13.68
C GLY A 153 -2.16 4.36 -14.55
N ILE A 154 -2.54 4.92 -15.71
CA ILE A 154 -1.61 5.62 -16.61
C ILE A 154 -1.00 6.84 -15.89
N PHE A 155 -1.80 7.62 -15.16
CA PHE A 155 -1.30 8.79 -14.42
C PHE A 155 -0.44 8.41 -13.21
N VAL A 156 -0.81 7.37 -12.45
CA VAL A 156 -0.15 7.02 -11.19
C VAL A 156 1.13 6.21 -11.42
N ILE A 157 1.10 5.26 -12.37
CA ILE A 157 2.25 4.40 -12.70
C ILE A 157 3.18 5.11 -13.71
N GLY A 158 2.67 6.09 -14.47
CA GLY A 158 3.44 6.81 -15.49
C GLY A 158 3.78 5.97 -16.71
N ALA A 159 3.07 4.85 -16.90
CA ALA A 159 3.35 3.82 -17.88
C ALA A 159 2.09 3.59 -18.74
N THR A 160 2.17 3.83 -20.05
CA THR A 160 1.04 3.63 -20.98
C THR A 160 0.73 2.15 -21.25
N GLU A 161 1.63 1.27 -20.85
CA GLU A 161 1.55 -0.19 -20.96
C GLU A 161 0.36 -0.76 -20.19
N VAL A 162 -0.13 -0.04 -19.17
CA VAL A 162 -1.33 -0.40 -18.41
C VAL A 162 -2.55 -0.51 -19.32
N PHE A 163 -2.60 0.23 -20.43
CA PHE A 163 -3.69 0.14 -21.41
C PHE A 163 -3.84 -1.26 -22.03
N TYR A 164 -2.76 -2.03 -22.14
CA TYR A 164 -2.80 -3.39 -22.71
C TYR A 164 -3.57 -4.40 -21.85
N TYR A 165 -3.92 -4.06 -20.61
CA TYR A 165 -4.80 -4.89 -19.78
C TYR A 165 -6.29 -4.75 -20.16
N LEU A 166 -6.67 -3.64 -20.79
CA LEU A 166 -8.06 -3.32 -21.11
C LEU A 166 -8.80 -4.41 -21.94
N PRO A 167 -8.19 -5.02 -22.98
CA PRO A 167 -8.82 -6.09 -23.76
C PRO A 167 -9.18 -7.34 -22.95
N ILE A 168 -8.44 -7.62 -21.88
CA ILE A 168 -8.68 -8.77 -20.98
C ILE A 168 -9.67 -8.40 -19.89
N MET A 169 -9.54 -7.20 -19.33
CA MET A 169 -10.40 -6.70 -18.26
C MET A 169 -11.85 -6.53 -18.72
N LEU A 170 -12.07 -5.85 -19.86
CA LEU A 170 -13.43 -5.52 -20.31
C LEU A 170 -14.39 -6.72 -20.40
N PRO A 171 -14.03 -7.86 -21.03
CA PRO A 171 -14.89 -9.05 -21.03
C PRO A 171 -15.25 -9.55 -19.63
N ILE A 172 -14.29 -9.58 -18.70
CA ILE A 172 -14.51 -10.01 -17.32
C ILE A 172 -15.48 -9.05 -16.63
N GLY A 173 -15.31 -7.74 -16.83
CA GLY A 173 -16.20 -6.75 -16.26
C GLY A 173 -17.60 -6.74 -16.88
N VAL A 174 -17.75 -7.06 -18.16
CA VAL A 174 -19.07 -7.21 -18.80
C VAL A 174 -19.83 -8.38 -18.15
N VAL A 175 -19.17 -9.53 -18.01
CA VAL A 175 -19.75 -10.71 -17.38
C VAL A 175 -20.11 -10.41 -15.92
N SER A 176 -19.20 -9.80 -15.15
CA SER A 176 -19.47 -9.45 -13.75
C SER A 176 -20.60 -8.44 -13.61
N GLY A 177 -20.65 -7.41 -14.47
CA GLY A 177 -21.67 -6.37 -14.46
C GLY A 177 -23.07 -6.92 -14.73
N ILE A 178 -23.20 -7.87 -15.65
CA ILE A 178 -24.49 -8.54 -15.91
C ILE A 178 -24.92 -9.37 -14.69
N ILE A 179 -24.00 -10.19 -14.14
CA ILE A 179 -24.30 -11.04 -12.98
C ILE A 179 -24.72 -10.21 -11.77
N ILE A 180 -23.95 -9.17 -11.43
CA ILE A 180 -24.24 -8.26 -10.31
C ILE A 180 -25.56 -7.52 -10.54
N GLY A 181 -25.82 -7.08 -11.77
CA GLY A 181 -27.08 -6.46 -12.16
C GLY A 181 -28.31 -7.34 -11.93
N LEU A 182 -28.26 -8.60 -12.36
CA LEU A 182 -29.35 -9.58 -12.16
C LEU A 182 -29.57 -9.91 -10.68
N ILE A 183 -28.48 -10.03 -9.90
CA ILE A 183 -28.56 -10.25 -8.46
C ILE A 183 -29.19 -9.04 -7.77
N ALA A 184 -28.79 -7.82 -8.13
CA ALA A 184 -29.34 -6.59 -7.58
C ALA A 184 -30.83 -6.45 -7.90
N GLU A 185 -31.26 -6.81 -9.12
CA GLU A 185 -32.66 -6.81 -9.51
C GLU A 185 -33.50 -7.79 -8.67
N LYS A 186 -33.04 -9.04 -8.52
CA LYS A 186 -33.72 -10.02 -7.66
C LYS A 186 -33.76 -9.56 -6.21
N PHE A 187 -32.65 -9.04 -5.69
CA PHE A 187 -32.56 -8.53 -4.32
C PHE A 187 -33.57 -7.42 -4.05
N MET A 188 -33.68 -6.44 -4.96
CA MET A 188 -34.64 -5.33 -4.82
C MET A 188 -36.09 -5.81 -4.87
N VAL A 189 -36.42 -6.80 -5.71
CA VAL A 189 -37.76 -7.40 -5.74
C VAL A 189 -38.07 -8.13 -4.44
N THR A 190 -37.13 -8.93 -3.93
CA THR A 190 -37.31 -9.65 -2.65
C THR A 190 -37.48 -8.71 -1.47
N MET A 191 -36.67 -7.64 -1.39
CA MET A 191 -36.80 -6.63 -0.33
C MET A 191 -38.18 -5.96 -0.33
N LYS A 192 -38.66 -5.53 -1.50
CA LYS A 192 -39.97 -4.88 -1.63
C LYS A 192 -41.14 -5.80 -1.29
N ASN A 193 -41.00 -7.10 -1.58
CA ASN A 193 -42.01 -8.09 -1.21
C ASN A 193 -42.05 -8.32 0.31
N ASN A 194 -40.88 -8.35 0.96
CA ASN A 194 -40.78 -8.52 2.41
C ASN A 194 -41.38 -7.34 3.17
N GLU A 195 -41.14 -6.11 2.71
CA GLU A 195 -41.74 -4.90 3.29
C GLU A 195 -43.28 -4.93 3.24
N ARG A 196 -43.86 -5.40 2.13
CA ARG A 196 -45.32 -5.57 1.96
C ARG A 196 -45.94 -6.70 2.78
N THR A 197 -45.13 -7.60 3.35
CA THR A 197 -45.66 -8.71 4.17
C THR A 197 -45.72 -8.33 5.65
N ILE A 198 -45.12 -7.18 6.01
CA ILE A 198 -45.05 -6.65 7.38
C ILE A 198 -46.13 -5.56 7.61
N GLU A 199 -46.64 -4.95 6.53
CA GLU A 199 -47.83 -4.08 6.52
C GLU A 199 -49.13 -4.89 6.41
#